data_AF-A0ABD4RGX7-F1
#
_entry.id   AF-A0ABD4RGX7-F1
#
_cell.length_a   1.000
_cell.length_b   1.000
_cell.length_c   1.000
_cell.angle_alpha   90.00
_cell.angle_beta   90.00
_cell.angle_gamma   90.00
#
_symmetry.space_group_name_H-M   'P 1'
#
loop_
_entity.id
_entity.type
_entity.pdbx_description
1 polymer ?
#
loop_
_entity_poly.entity_id
_entity_poly.type
_entity_poly.pdbx_seq_one_letter_code
_entity_poly.pdbx_strand_id
1 'polypeptide(L)'
;MECKDDAIGKYISEIYRNSCRFFSKEFSKLNLGVGQYIFLIQLYKNDGINQEKLSDLLKIDKANTARAIKRLEEEGYVTRVRCREDKRAYNVFLTEKALNIKEEFFGILKSWEANITEPLTEEEVITVKNILKKITMN
;
A
#
# COMPACT_ATOMS: atom_id res chain seq x y z
N MET A 1 -17.80 -25.51 21.32
CA MET A 1 -17.42 -24.36 20.47
C MET A 1 -16.18 -24.78 19.71
N GLU A 2 -16.36 -25.47 18.57
CA GLU A 2 -15.23 -25.91 17.74
C GLU A 2 -14.61 -24.67 17.08
N CYS A 3 -13.33 -24.43 17.36
CA CYS A 3 -12.55 -23.46 16.60
C CYS A 3 -12.44 -24.02 15.19
N LYS A 4 -13.10 -23.38 14.21
CA LYS A 4 -13.03 -23.81 12.80
C LYS A 4 -11.61 -23.58 12.29
N ASP A 5 -10.77 -24.60 12.35
CA ASP A 5 -9.39 -24.59 11.86
C ASP A 5 -9.26 -24.26 10.35
N ASP A 6 -10.39 -24.22 9.63
CA ASP A 6 -10.52 -23.98 8.18
C ASP A 6 -11.38 -22.74 7.85
N ALA A 7 -11.38 -21.71 8.70
CA ALA A 7 -12.06 -20.46 8.39
C ALA A 7 -11.28 -19.65 7.34
N ILE A 8 -11.94 -19.12 6.30
CA ILE A 8 -11.31 -18.27 5.28
C ILE A 8 -10.52 -17.08 5.88
N GLY A 9 -11.00 -16.53 7.01
CA GLY A 9 -10.33 -15.44 7.72
C GLY A 9 -8.94 -15.82 8.27
N LYS A 10 -8.70 -17.10 8.59
CA LYS A 10 -7.39 -17.60 9.01
C LYS A 10 -6.38 -17.44 7.87
N TYR A 11 -6.71 -17.91 6.67
CA TYR A 11 -5.85 -17.80 5.49
C TYR A 11 -5.60 -16.34 5.08
N ILE A 12 -6.63 -15.50 5.10
CA ILE A 12 -6.48 -14.05 4.86
C ILE A 12 -5.47 -13.44 5.84
N SER A 13 -5.59 -13.79 7.13
CA SER A 13 -4.70 -13.28 8.17
C SER A 13 -3.26 -13.80 8.03
N GLU A 14 -3.08 -15.07 7.64
CA GLU A 14 -1.77 -15.66 7.36
C GLU A 14 -1.08 -14.99 6.17
N ILE A 15 -1.80 -14.83 5.05
CA ILE A 15 -1.31 -14.13 3.85
C ILE A 15 -0.95 -12.69 4.20
N TYR A 16 -1.80 -11.99 4.96
CA TYR A 16 -1.53 -10.62 5.38
C TYR A 16 -0.23 -10.52 6.21
N ARG A 17 -0.05 -11.37 7.23
CA ARG A 17 1.18 -11.36 8.06
C ARG A 17 2.43 -11.68 7.24
N ASN A 18 2.33 -12.63 6.31
CA ASN A 18 3.43 -12.94 5.39
C ASN A 18 3.74 -11.75 4.49
N SER A 19 2.72 -11.05 3.98
CA SER A 19 2.89 -9.84 3.18
C SER A 19 3.59 -8.74 3.99
N CYS A 20 3.20 -8.53 5.25
CA CYS A 20 3.85 -7.54 6.13
C CYS A 20 5.32 -7.88 6.34
N ARG A 21 5.67 -9.15 6.56
CA ARG A 21 7.07 -9.59 6.73
C ARG A 21 7.88 -9.36 5.46
N PHE A 22 7.35 -9.75 4.30
CA PHE A 22 8.00 -9.56 3.01
C PHE A 22 8.21 -8.07 2.71
N PHE A 23 7.15 -7.27 2.76
CA PHE A 23 7.21 -5.85 2.46
C PHE A 23 8.07 -5.07 3.45
N SER A 24 8.02 -5.39 4.74
CA SER A 24 8.91 -4.78 5.74
C SER A 24 10.38 -4.98 5.37
N LYS A 25 10.75 -6.22 5.01
CA LYS A 25 12.12 -6.54 4.61
C LYS A 25 12.52 -5.82 3.33
N GLU A 26 11.72 -5.92 2.27
CA GLU A 26 12.10 -5.41 0.95
C GLU A 26 12.07 -3.88 0.88
N PHE A 27 11.03 -3.24 1.42
CA PHE A 27 10.94 -1.78 1.43
C PHE A 27 11.92 -1.12 2.41
N SER A 28 12.41 -1.82 3.44
CA SER A 28 13.48 -1.29 4.29
C SER A 28 14.76 -0.97 3.52
N LYS A 29 15.05 -1.70 2.42
CA LYS A 29 16.19 -1.42 1.52
C LYS A 29 16.06 -0.06 0.82
N LEU A 30 14.83 0.41 0.65
CA LEU A 30 14.47 1.72 0.14
C LEU A 30 14.27 2.74 1.27
N ASN A 31 14.67 2.45 2.51
CA ASN A 31 14.36 3.28 3.68
C ASN A 31 12.87 3.59 3.85
N LEU A 32 11.99 2.71 3.36
CA LEU A 32 10.55 2.82 3.51
C LEU A 32 10.09 1.92 4.66
N GLY A 33 9.51 2.54 5.67
CA GLY A 33 8.87 1.87 6.79
C GLY A 33 7.58 1.11 6.43
N VAL A 34 7.22 0.18 7.31
CA VAL A 34 6.01 -0.65 7.17
C VAL A 34 4.77 0.24 7.04
N GLY A 35 3.96 0.00 6.01
CA GLY A 35 2.73 0.75 5.78
C GLY A 35 2.91 2.16 5.20
N GLN A 36 4.14 2.61 4.90
CA GLN A 36 4.32 3.83 4.11
C GLN A 36 4.12 3.58 2.61
N TYR A 37 4.53 2.40 2.13
CA TYR A 37 4.50 2.06 0.70
C TYR A 37 3.09 2.18 0.09
N ILE A 38 2.03 1.92 0.88
CA ILE A 38 0.64 2.06 0.41
C ILE A 38 0.28 3.51 0.05
N PHE A 39 0.90 4.51 0.70
CA PHE A 39 0.72 5.91 0.33
C PHE A 39 1.42 6.20 -1.00
N LEU A 40 2.63 5.68 -1.20
CA LEU A 40 3.33 5.81 -2.48
C LEU A 40 2.59 5.13 -3.62
N ILE A 41 1.96 3.96 -3.41
CA ILE A 41 1.11 3.31 -4.42
C ILE A 41 0.01 4.26 -4.92
N GLN A 42 -0.65 4.97 -4.00
CA GLN A 42 -1.71 5.91 -4.36
C GLN A 42 -1.16 7.18 -5.01
N LEU A 43 -0.02 7.68 -4.55
CA LEU A 43 0.63 8.87 -5.11
C LEU A 43 1.18 8.62 -6.52
N TYR A 44 1.69 7.42 -6.82
CA TYR A 44 2.09 7.06 -8.20
C TYR A 44 0.91 7.05 -9.19
N LYS A 45 -0.33 6.95 -8.68
CA LYS A 45 -1.55 7.01 -9.50
C LYS A 45 -2.19 8.39 -9.50
N ASN A 46 -2.10 9.11 -8.39
CA ASN A 46 -2.79 10.36 -8.12
C ASN A 46 -1.81 11.39 -7.55
N ASP A 47 -0.81 11.77 -8.33
CA ASP A 47 0.18 12.73 -7.87
C ASP A 47 -0.46 14.11 -7.62
N GLY A 48 -0.06 14.77 -6.53
CA GLY A 48 -0.68 16.03 -6.09
C GLY A 48 -2.04 15.88 -5.41
N ILE A 49 -2.45 14.66 -5.03
CA ILE A 49 -3.71 14.42 -4.33
C ILE A 49 -3.72 15.13 -2.96
N ASN A 50 -4.91 15.58 -2.56
CA ASN A 50 -5.16 16.10 -1.23
C ASN A 50 -4.95 15.01 -0.15
N GLN A 51 -4.27 15.35 0.93
CA GLN A 51 -3.93 14.41 2.01
C GLN A 51 -5.17 13.80 2.70
N GLU A 52 -6.29 14.53 2.80
CA GLU A 52 -7.54 13.98 3.34
C GLU A 52 -8.11 12.94 2.41
N LYS A 53 -8.17 13.22 1.10
CA LYS A 53 -8.61 12.24 0.10
C LYS A 53 -7.73 10.99 0.10
N LEU A 54 -6.43 11.14 0.35
CA LEU A 54 -5.52 10.02 0.50
C LEU A 54 -5.86 9.14 1.72
N SER A 55 -6.29 9.76 2.82
CA SER A 55 -6.80 9.06 4.02
C SER A 55 -8.05 8.25 3.68
N ASP A 56 -9.01 8.87 2.97
CA ASP A 56 -10.26 8.23 2.58
C ASP A 56 -10.05 7.04 1.63
N LEU A 57 -9.18 7.20 0.61
CA LEU A 57 -8.86 6.14 -0.36
C LEU A 57 -8.21 4.92 0.31
N LEU A 58 -7.37 5.15 1.32
CA LEU A 58 -6.69 4.09 2.04
C LEU A 58 -7.49 3.55 3.23
N LYS A 59 -8.61 4.20 3.58
CA LYS A 59 -9.40 3.92 4.79
C LYS A 59 -8.51 3.97 6.05
N ILE A 60 -7.59 4.94 6.11
CA ILE A 60 -6.69 5.18 7.25
C ILE A 60 -7.09 6.52 7.88
N ASP A 61 -7.10 6.60 9.20
CA ASP A 61 -7.45 7.84 9.88
C ASP A 61 -6.45 8.97 9.58
N LYS A 62 -6.95 10.22 9.67
CA LYS A 62 -6.20 11.42 9.31
C LYS A 62 -4.89 11.57 10.10
N ALA A 63 -4.85 11.12 11.36
CA ALA A 63 -3.65 11.25 12.20
C ALA A 63 -2.55 10.27 11.76
N ASN A 64 -2.92 9.03 11.45
CA ASN A 64 -2.01 8.03 10.88
C ASN A 64 -1.51 8.44 9.49
N THR A 65 -2.39 8.95 8.62
CA THR A 65 -1.98 9.49 7.32
C THR A 65 -1.00 10.65 7.48
N ALA A 66 -1.29 11.62 8.36
CA ALA A 66 -0.40 12.76 8.57
C ALA A 66 0.99 12.32 9.06
N ARG A 67 1.06 11.34 9.97
CA ARG A 67 2.33 10.77 10.43
C ARG A 67 3.10 10.07 9.30
N ALA A 68 2.41 9.27 8.49
CA ALA A 68 3.03 8.54 7.38
C ALA A 68 3.57 9.50 6.32
N ILE A 69 2.78 10.50 5.89
CA ILE A 69 3.21 11.50 4.90
C ILE A 69 4.36 12.35 5.43
N LYS A 70 4.31 12.76 6.70
CA LYS A 70 5.43 13.51 7.31
C LYS A 70 6.73 12.71 7.23
N ARG A 71 6.67 11.41 7.53
CA ARG A 71 7.84 10.56 7.51
C ARG A 71 8.36 10.32 6.09
N LEU A 72 7.46 10.16 5.11
CA LEU A 72 7.84 10.12 3.70
C LEU A 72 8.47 11.43 3.22
N GLU A 73 8.05 12.58 3.75
CA GLU A 73 8.64 13.89 3.46
C GLU A 73 10.04 14.02 4.09
N GLU A 74 10.20 13.58 5.34
CA GLU A 74 11.49 13.50 6.03
C GLU A 74 12.47 12.56 5.31
N GLU A 75 11.97 11.45 4.76
CA GLU A 75 12.73 10.52 3.92
C GLU A 75 12.95 11.07 2.49
N GLY A 76 12.38 12.23 2.16
CA GLY A 76 12.55 12.92 0.88
C GLY A 76 11.81 12.28 -0.29
N TYR A 77 10.83 11.42 -0.04
CA TYR A 77 10.00 10.80 -1.09
C TYR A 77 8.87 11.69 -1.56
N VAL A 78 8.32 12.51 -0.68
CA VAL A 78 7.19 13.40 -1.00
C VAL A 78 7.47 14.84 -0.56
N THR A 79 6.72 15.77 -1.12
CA THR A 79 6.63 17.15 -0.64
C THR A 79 5.18 17.54 -0.42
N ARG A 80 4.91 18.33 0.63
CA ARG A 80 3.58 18.86 0.93
C ARG A 80 3.48 20.31 0.53
N VAL A 81 2.49 20.63 -0.29
CA VAL A 81 2.18 22.00 -0.72
C VAL A 81 0.81 22.38 -0.17
N ARG A 82 0.70 23.57 0.44
CA ARG A 82 -0.61 24.06 0.91
C ARG A 82 -1.57 24.19 -0.27
N CYS A 83 -2.79 23.71 -0.09
CA CYS A 83 -3.83 23.88 -1.08
C CYS A 83 -4.18 25.37 -1.22
N ARG A 84 -4.37 25.83 -2.46
CA ARG A 84 -4.72 27.24 -2.75
C ARG A 84 -6.15 27.57 -2.31
N GLU A 85 -7.05 26.61 -2.44
CA GLU A 85 -8.48 26.76 -2.15
C GLU A 85 -8.78 26.59 -0.64
N ASP A 86 -8.02 25.74 0.04
CA ASP A 86 -8.11 25.54 1.49
C ASP A 86 -6.73 25.57 2.14
N LYS A 87 -6.42 26.67 2.84
CA LYS A 87 -5.13 26.88 3.51
C LYS A 87 -4.88 25.90 4.67
N ARG A 88 -5.90 25.17 5.13
CA ARG A 88 -5.79 24.12 6.16
C ARG A 88 -5.40 22.78 5.56
N ALA A 89 -5.55 22.61 4.24
CA ALA A 89 -5.27 21.36 3.56
C ALA A 89 -3.91 21.37 2.85
N TYR A 90 -3.35 20.17 2.67
CA TYR A 90 -2.11 19.94 1.92
C TYR A 90 -2.39 19.00 0.75
N ASN A 91 -1.79 19.31 -0.38
CA ASN A 91 -1.61 18.40 -1.50
C ASN A 91 -0.23 17.77 -1.40
N VAL A 92 -0.15 16.48 -1.66
CA VAL A 92 1.07 15.68 -1.51
C VAL A 92 1.56 15.31 -2.90
N PHE A 93 2.82 15.63 -3.18
CA PHE A 93 3.47 15.39 -4.47
C PHE A 93 4.65 14.45 -4.30
N LEU A 94 4.88 13.58 -5.28
CA LEU A 94 6.10 12.81 -5.41
C LEU A 94 7.28 13.72 -5.72
N THR A 95 8.44 13.38 -5.18
CA THR A 95 9.72 14.01 -5.52
C THR A 95 10.43 13.23 -6.61
N GLU A 96 11.50 13.79 -7.16
CA GLU A 96 12.42 13.06 -8.06
C GLU A 96 12.97 11.78 -7.42
N LYS A 97 13.28 11.80 -6.11
CA LYS A 97 13.74 10.62 -5.39
C LYS A 97 12.74 9.47 -5.49
N ALA A 98 11.44 9.76 -5.31
CA ALA A 98 10.41 8.75 -5.48
C ALA A 98 10.35 8.25 -6.92
N LEU A 99 10.37 9.16 -7.90
CA LEU A 99 10.33 8.77 -9.32
C LEU A 99 11.52 7.87 -9.71
N ASN A 100 12.70 8.11 -9.16
CA ASN A 100 13.90 7.31 -9.43
C ASN A 100 13.82 5.87 -8.90
N ILE A 101 13.09 5.62 -7.80
CA ILE A 101 12.92 4.27 -7.25
C ILE A 101 11.70 3.54 -7.82
N LYS A 102 10.96 4.15 -8.75
CA LYS A 102 9.65 3.65 -9.20
C LYS A 102 9.71 2.23 -9.75
N GLU A 103 10.70 1.92 -10.58
CA GLU A 103 10.84 0.59 -11.17
C GLU A 103 11.13 -0.49 -10.11
N GLU A 104 12.08 -0.22 -9.22
CA GLU A 104 12.42 -1.11 -8.09
C GLU A 104 11.21 -1.29 -7.16
N PHE A 105 10.51 -0.20 -6.84
CA PHE A 105 9.33 -0.20 -5.99
C PHE A 105 8.22 -1.11 -6.55
N PHE A 106 7.87 -0.98 -7.83
CA PHE A 106 6.89 -1.86 -8.46
C PHE A 106 7.43 -3.28 -8.69
N GLY A 107 8.75 -3.45 -8.83
CA GLY A 107 9.42 -4.75 -8.85
C GLY A 107 9.19 -5.54 -7.56
N ILE A 108 9.28 -4.89 -6.40
CA ILE A 108 8.98 -5.52 -5.09
C ILE A 108 7.53 -6.01 -5.04
N LEU A 109 6.57 -5.18 -5.48
CA LEU A 109 5.15 -5.56 -5.50
C LEU A 109 4.87 -6.72 -6.45
N LYS A 110 5.48 -6.73 -7.64
CA LYS A 110 5.38 -7.83 -8.60
C LYS A 110 6.01 -9.12 -8.06
N SER A 111 7.12 -9.01 -7.34
CA SER A 111 7.79 -10.17 -6.73
C SER A 111 6.91 -10.80 -5.66
N TRP A 112 6.21 -10.00 -4.84
CA TRP A 112 5.24 -10.53 -3.90
C TRP A 112 4.10 -11.27 -4.59
N GLU A 113 3.50 -10.67 -5.63
CA GLU A 113 2.44 -11.30 -6.42
C GLU A 113 2.92 -12.64 -7.00
N ALA A 114 4.09 -12.68 -7.64
CA ALA A 114 4.66 -13.91 -8.19
C ALA A 114 4.86 -14.98 -7.12
N ASN A 115 5.37 -14.62 -5.94
CA ASN A 115 5.61 -15.56 -4.84
C ASN A 115 4.31 -16.18 -4.29
N ILE A 116 3.23 -15.40 -4.16
CA ILE A 116 1.97 -15.93 -3.60
C ILE A 116 1.16 -16.73 -4.63
N THR A 117 1.40 -16.50 -5.92
CA THR A 117 0.74 -17.24 -7.00
C THR A 117 1.56 -18.39 -7.56
N GLU A 118 2.84 -18.54 -7.19
CA GLU A 118 3.72 -19.60 -7.69
C GLU A 118 3.13 -21.02 -7.54
N PRO A 119 2.43 -21.36 -6.44
CA PRO A 119 1.82 -22.68 -6.30
C PRO A 119 0.55 -22.90 -7.13
N LEU A 120 0.06 -21.88 -7.84
CA LEU A 120 -1.23 -21.86 -8.52
C LEU A 120 -1.06 -21.91 -10.03
N THR A 121 -1.98 -22.61 -10.70
CA THR A 121 -2.18 -22.50 -12.14
C THR A 121 -2.78 -21.14 -12.53
N GLU A 122 -2.67 -20.76 -13.81
CA GLU A 122 -3.26 -19.51 -14.31
C GLU A 122 -4.78 -19.44 -14.07
N GLU A 123 -5.48 -20.56 -14.23
CA GLU A 123 -6.93 -20.66 -13.98
C GLU A 123 -7.27 -20.46 -12.50
N GLU A 124 -6.48 -21.03 -11.59
CA GLU A 124 -6.64 -20.85 -10.14
C GLU A 124 -6.37 -19.40 -9.73
N VAL A 125 -5.36 -18.74 -10.32
CA VAL A 125 -5.08 -17.32 -10.09
C VAL A 125 -6.28 -16.46 -10.52
N ILE A 126 -6.86 -16.72 -11.70
CA ILE A 126 -8.04 -16.00 -12.17
C ILE A 126 -9.22 -16.24 -11.22
N THR A 127 -9.41 -17.49 -10.80
CA THR A 127 -10.51 -17.89 -9.91
C THR A 127 -10.40 -17.21 -8.54
N VAL A 128 -9.23 -17.25 -7.90
CA VAL A 128 -9.04 -16.65 -6.58
C VAL A 128 -9.16 -15.13 -6.65
N LYS A 129 -8.65 -14.48 -7.69
CA LYS A 129 -8.81 -13.03 -7.90
C LYS A 129 -10.27 -12.63 -7.99
N ASN A 130 -11.06 -13.38 -8.75
CA ASN A 130 -12.49 -13.10 -8.91
C ASN A 130 -13.27 -13.31 -7.59
N ILE A 131 -12.96 -14.36 -6.84
CA ILE A 131 -13.61 -14.64 -5.56
C ILE A 131 -13.24 -13.58 -4.51
N LEU A 132 -11.95 -13.26 -4.37
CA LEU A 132 -11.50 -12.23 -3.43
C LEU A 132 -12.09 -10.86 -3.76
N LYS A 133 -12.16 -10.50 -5.06
CA LYS A 133 -12.80 -9.26 -5.49
C LYS A 133 -14.25 -9.19 -5.05
N LYS A 134 -15.02 -10.26 -5.21
CA LYS A 134 -16.42 -10.34 -4.72
C LYS A 134 -16.49 -10.14 -3.20
N ILE A 135 -15.58 -10.75 -2.44
CA ILE A 135 -15.54 -10.61 -0.98
C ILE A 135 -15.27 -9.16 -0.56
N THR A 136 -14.38 -8.44 -1.26
CA THR A 136 -14.02 -7.05 -0.93
C THR A 136 -15.08 -6.00 -1.30
N MET A 137 -16.10 -6.37 -2.07
CA MET A 137 -17.20 -5.49 -2.47
C MET A 137 -18.38 -5.49 -1.48
N ASN A 138 -18.37 -6.40 -0.51
CA ASN A 138 -19.29 -6.40 0.63
C ASN A 138 -18.86 -5.38 1.69
#